data_AF-A0A538LCA3-F1
#
_entry.id   AF-A0A538LCA3-F1
#
_cell.length_a   1.000
_cell.length_b   1.000
_cell.length_c   1.000
_cell.angle_alpha   90.00
_cell.angle_beta   90.00
_cell.angle_gamma   90.00
#
_symmetry.space_group_name_H-M   'P 1'
#
loop_
_entity.id
_entity.type
_entity.pdbx_description
1 polymer ?
#
loop_
_entity_poly.entity_id
_entity_poly.type
_entity_poly.pdbx_seq_one_letter_code
_entity_poly.pdbx_strand_id
1 'polypeptide(L)'
;MIPSMASQPEPIGATALAAAAAAAAQALADVARASGEAGLAAQAEQLRLRVAGAARVNALRYPRALAAPDTTASLPEDRRDWEIGLAYAQAAEPPLELARIAADVAELGGAVAAGADPALRADAIAAAHVAAGAARGAVALVATNLTASPDDERVADAKRCAEAAQQAATRASAAL
;
A
#
# COMPACT_ATOMS: atom_id res chain seq x y z
N MET A 1 26.56 -26.29 -16.07
CA MET A 1 25.92 -26.02 -14.76
C MET A 1 25.15 -24.73 -14.94
N ILE A 2 23.83 -24.81 -15.13
CA ILE A 2 22.98 -23.60 -15.21
C ILE A 2 22.97 -23.01 -13.81
N PRO A 3 23.27 -21.71 -13.60
CA PRO A 3 23.16 -21.12 -12.28
C PRO A 3 21.74 -21.34 -11.78
N SER A 4 21.58 -21.93 -10.59
CA SER A 4 20.28 -21.97 -9.93
C SER A 4 19.78 -20.52 -9.88
N MET A 5 18.65 -20.24 -10.53
CA MET A 5 17.93 -18.99 -10.32
C MET A 5 17.51 -19.00 -8.86
N ALA A 6 18.37 -18.46 -7.98
CA ALA A 6 17.97 -18.19 -6.61
C ALA A 6 16.65 -17.43 -6.70
N SER A 7 15.59 -18.04 -6.18
CA SER A 7 14.25 -17.45 -6.16
C SER A 7 14.41 -16.05 -5.58
N GLN A 8 14.16 -15.03 -6.40
CA GLN A 8 14.31 -13.65 -5.96
C GLN A 8 13.42 -13.48 -4.71
N PRO A 9 13.93 -12.88 -3.63
CA PRO A 9 13.19 -12.76 -2.39
C PRO A 9 11.86 -12.05 -2.65
N GLU A 10 10.76 -12.78 -2.43
CA GLU A 10 9.43 -12.25 -2.65
C GLU A 10 9.06 -11.26 -1.53
N PRO A 11 8.46 -10.11 -1.86
CA PRO A 11 8.01 -9.14 -0.87
C PRO A 11 6.67 -9.57 -0.26
N ILE A 12 6.67 -10.69 0.49
CA ILE A 12 5.47 -11.39 0.97
C ILE A 12 4.46 -10.44 1.63
N GLY A 13 4.93 -9.63 2.59
CA GLY A 13 4.08 -8.68 3.30
C GLY A 13 3.48 -7.63 2.37
N ALA A 14 4.28 -7.04 1.48
CA ALA A 14 3.79 -6.04 0.54
C ALA A 14 2.76 -6.62 -0.44
N THR A 15 2.96 -7.85 -0.90
CA THR A 15 2.01 -8.57 -1.76
C THR A 15 0.68 -8.78 -1.04
N ALA A 16 0.70 -9.21 0.22
CA ALA A 16 -0.52 -9.41 1.00
C ALA A 16 -1.29 -8.09 1.22
N LEU A 17 -0.60 -7.01 1.57
CA LEU A 17 -1.24 -5.70 1.77
C LEU A 17 -1.79 -5.13 0.45
N ALA A 18 -1.09 -5.30 -0.66
CA ALA A 18 -1.58 -4.89 -1.98
C ALA A 18 -2.83 -5.69 -2.39
N ALA A 19 -2.86 -7.00 -2.13
CA ALA A 19 -4.04 -7.82 -2.39
C ALA A 19 -5.24 -7.35 -1.54
N ALA A 20 -5.03 -7.05 -0.26
CA ALA A 20 -6.07 -6.54 0.62
C ALA A 20 -6.63 -5.19 0.13
N ALA A 21 -5.76 -4.24 -0.20
CA ALA A 21 -6.18 -2.93 -0.73
C ALA A 21 -6.90 -3.04 -2.08
N ALA A 22 -6.44 -3.91 -2.97
CA ALA A 22 -7.09 -4.15 -4.26
C ALA A 22 -8.47 -4.81 -4.09
N ALA A 23 -8.61 -5.77 -3.17
CA ALA A 23 -9.88 -6.41 -2.86
C ALA A 23 -10.87 -5.41 -2.25
N ALA A 24 -10.42 -4.55 -1.35
CA ALA A 24 -11.23 -3.47 -0.80
C ALA A 24 -11.73 -2.51 -1.91
N ALA A 25 -10.83 -2.04 -2.78
CA ALA A 25 -11.21 -1.17 -3.89
C ALA A 25 -12.20 -1.86 -4.86
N GLN A 26 -12.00 -3.14 -5.16
CA GLN A 26 -12.95 -3.92 -5.97
C GLN A 26 -14.33 -4.00 -5.32
N ALA A 27 -14.40 -4.33 -4.02
CA ALA A 27 -15.66 -4.42 -3.30
C ALA A 27 -16.41 -3.07 -3.31
N LEU A 28 -15.70 -1.95 -3.13
CA LEU A 28 -16.29 -0.62 -3.27
C LEU A 28 -16.83 -0.35 -4.68
N ALA A 29 -16.10 -0.77 -5.71
CA ALA A 29 -16.55 -0.63 -7.09
C ALA A 29 -17.83 -1.45 -7.34
N ASP A 30 -17.90 -2.67 -6.79
CA ASP A 30 -19.07 -3.55 -6.92
C ASP A 30 -20.29 -2.97 -6.21
N VAL A 31 -20.14 -2.51 -4.97
CA VAL A 31 -21.21 -1.84 -4.19
C VAL A 31 -21.69 -0.57 -4.90
N ALA A 32 -20.76 0.27 -5.36
CA ALA A 32 -21.10 1.49 -6.08
C ALA A 32 -21.88 1.19 -7.38
N ARG A 33 -21.45 0.20 -8.17
CA ARG A 33 -22.18 -0.20 -9.39
C ARG A 33 -23.58 -0.72 -9.08
N ALA A 34 -23.71 -1.58 -8.06
CA ALA A 34 -25.00 -2.10 -7.64
C ALA A 34 -25.95 -0.99 -7.15
N SER A 35 -25.39 0.11 -6.61
CA SER A 35 -26.14 1.27 -6.14
C SER A 35 -26.36 2.36 -7.21
N GLY A 36 -25.94 2.15 -8.46
CA GLY A 36 -26.06 3.14 -9.54
C GLY A 36 -25.04 4.28 -9.50
N GLU A 37 -24.05 4.22 -8.60
CA GLU A 37 -23.03 5.24 -8.37
C GLU A 37 -21.82 5.06 -9.33
N ALA A 38 -22.06 5.24 -10.64
CA ALA A 38 -21.06 4.98 -11.68
C ALA A 38 -19.76 5.78 -11.49
N GLY A 39 -19.84 7.01 -10.98
CA GLY A 39 -18.68 7.85 -10.69
C GLY A 39 -17.78 7.26 -9.59
N LEU A 40 -18.39 6.81 -8.48
CA LEU A 40 -17.65 6.19 -7.38
C LEU A 40 -17.07 4.83 -7.78
N ALA A 41 -17.80 4.05 -8.60
CA ALA A 41 -17.30 2.81 -9.15
C ALA A 41 -16.04 3.01 -10.02
N ALA A 42 -16.03 4.04 -10.86
CA ALA A 42 -14.87 4.37 -11.68
C ALA A 42 -13.67 4.80 -10.82
N GLN A 43 -13.90 5.60 -9.77
CA GLN A 43 -12.84 5.99 -8.84
C GLN A 43 -12.23 4.78 -8.12
N ALA A 44 -13.07 3.86 -7.64
CA ALA A 44 -12.63 2.65 -6.98
C ALA A 44 -11.76 1.78 -7.91
N GLU A 45 -12.15 1.65 -9.19
CA GLU A 45 -11.36 0.92 -10.18
C GLU A 45 -10.02 1.61 -10.47
N GLN A 46 -9.98 2.94 -10.56
CA GLN A 46 -8.72 3.68 -10.71
C GLN A 46 -7.78 3.46 -9.52
N LEU A 47 -8.30 3.44 -8.29
CA LEU A 47 -7.49 3.11 -7.10
C LEU A 47 -6.95 1.69 -7.17
N ARG A 48 -7.76 0.71 -7.62
CA ARG A 48 -7.32 -0.68 -7.82
C ARG A 48 -6.15 -0.77 -8.83
N LEU A 49 -6.20 -0.02 -9.92
CA LEU A 49 -5.12 0.07 -10.89
C LEU A 49 -3.86 0.72 -10.31
N ARG A 50 -4.01 1.76 -9.47
CA ARG A 50 -2.88 2.37 -8.73
C ARG A 50 -2.21 1.37 -7.79
N VAL A 51 -2.99 0.55 -7.06
CA VAL A 51 -2.45 -0.54 -6.22
C VAL A 51 -1.60 -1.51 -7.04
N ALA A 52 -2.10 -1.95 -8.20
CA ALA A 52 -1.35 -2.83 -9.09
C ALA A 52 -0.05 -2.17 -9.58
N GLY A 53 -0.09 -0.87 -9.87
CA GLY A 53 1.09 -0.06 -10.20
C GLY A 53 2.14 -0.08 -9.09
N ALA A 54 1.75 0.23 -7.85
CA ALA A 54 2.63 0.23 -6.68
C ALA A 54 3.22 -1.17 -6.42
N ALA A 55 2.40 -2.23 -6.49
CA ALA A 55 2.84 -3.61 -6.30
C ALA A 55 3.92 -4.02 -7.32
N ARG A 56 3.74 -3.64 -8.58
CA ARG A 56 4.75 -3.90 -9.63
C ARG A 56 6.06 -3.16 -9.36
N VAL A 57 6.01 -1.89 -8.94
CA VAL A 57 7.23 -1.14 -8.60
C VAL A 57 7.93 -1.77 -7.39
N ASN A 58 7.16 -2.23 -6.39
CA ASN A 58 7.69 -2.93 -5.23
C ASN A 58 8.46 -4.21 -5.63
N ALA A 59 7.86 -5.03 -6.50
CA ALA A 59 8.49 -6.25 -7.02
C ALA A 59 9.81 -5.99 -7.76
N LEU A 60 10.03 -4.78 -8.26
CA LEU A 60 11.29 -4.38 -8.90
C LEU A 60 12.32 -3.82 -7.91
N ARG A 61 11.89 -3.00 -6.95
CA ARG A 61 12.80 -2.26 -6.06
C ARG A 61 13.23 -3.06 -4.84
N TYR A 62 12.35 -3.88 -4.28
CA TYR A 62 12.66 -4.66 -3.09
C TYR A 62 13.80 -5.66 -3.31
N PRO A 63 13.81 -6.50 -4.37
CA PRO A 63 14.92 -7.41 -4.60
C PRO A 63 16.26 -6.68 -4.86
N ARG A 64 16.20 -5.49 -5.49
CA ARG A 64 17.38 -4.66 -5.71
C ARG A 64 17.98 -4.13 -4.40
N ALA A 65 17.14 -3.71 -3.44
CA ALA A 65 17.61 -3.32 -2.12
C ALA A 65 18.30 -4.49 -1.39
N LEU A 66 17.72 -5.69 -1.47
CA LEU A 66 18.32 -6.89 -0.87
C LEU A 66 19.63 -7.33 -1.53
N ALA A 67 19.79 -7.09 -2.84
CA ALA A 67 21.02 -7.37 -3.56
C ALA A 67 22.07 -6.25 -3.44
N ALA A 68 21.73 -5.09 -2.87
CA ALA A 68 22.62 -3.94 -2.80
C ALA A 68 23.94 -4.25 -2.05
N PRO A 69 23.97 -4.95 -0.90
CA PRO A 69 25.22 -5.27 -0.22
C PRO A 69 26.19 -6.09 -1.08
N ASP A 70 25.69 -7.09 -1.81
CA ASP A 70 26.53 -7.95 -2.66
C ASP A 70 27.00 -7.21 -3.92
N THR A 71 26.09 -6.47 -4.56
CA THR A 71 26.39 -5.77 -5.83
C THR A 71 27.33 -4.59 -5.66
N THR A 72 27.48 -4.06 -4.45
CA THR A 72 28.33 -2.91 -4.13
C THR A 72 29.58 -3.29 -3.34
N ALA A 73 29.83 -4.59 -3.09
CA ALA A 73 30.91 -5.08 -2.24
C ALA A 73 32.32 -4.65 -2.68
N SER A 74 32.55 -4.37 -3.96
CA SER A 74 33.83 -3.90 -4.49
C SER A 74 34.05 -2.39 -4.36
N LEU A 75 33.03 -1.63 -3.97
CA LEU A 75 33.12 -0.19 -3.80
C LEU A 75 33.84 0.18 -2.49
N PRO A 76 34.47 1.37 -2.42
CA PRO A 76 34.91 1.97 -1.15
C PRO A 76 33.75 2.08 -0.16
N GLU A 77 34.04 1.96 1.13
CA GLU A 77 33.05 1.89 2.22
C GLU A 77 32.01 3.01 2.17
N ASP A 78 32.43 4.28 2.17
CA ASP A 78 31.52 5.43 2.12
C ASP A 78 30.56 5.38 0.92
N ARG A 79 31.06 4.93 -0.24
CA ARG A 79 30.25 4.81 -1.46
C ARG A 79 29.31 3.61 -1.38
N ARG A 80 29.78 2.49 -0.84
CA ARG A 80 28.99 1.27 -0.63
C ARG A 80 27.80 1.56 0.27
N ASP A 81 28.04 2.19 1.42
CA ASP A 81 27.01 2.51 2.41
C ASP A 81 25.98 3.49 1.83
N TRP A 82 26.43 4.48 1.07
CA TRP A 82 25.54 5.39 0.36
C TRP A 82 24.64 4.68 -0.67
N GLU A 83 25.19 3.80 -1.51
CA GLU A 83 24.43 3.05 -2.51
C GLU A 83 23.41 2.09 -1.85
N ILE A 84 23.80 1.42 -0.76
CA ILE A 84 22.89 0.57 0.03
C ILE A 84 21.75 1.41 0.60
N GLY A 85 22.07 2.53 1.26
CA GLY A 85 21.08 3.45 1.82
C GLY A 85 20.11 3.96 0.76
N LEU A 86 20.61 4.32 -0.42
CA LEU A 86 19.79 4.77 -1.55
C LEU A 86 18.85 3.66 -2.05
N ALA A 87 19.33 2.42 -2.17
CA ALA A 87 18.52 1.29 -2.63
C ALA A 87 17.36 1.00 -1.67
N TYR A 88 17.61 0.99 -0.37
CA TYR A 88 16.59 0.83 0.66
C TYR A 88 15.61 2.01 0.72
N ALA A 89 16.12 3.24 0.59
CA ALA A 89 15.28 4.43 0.49
C ALA A 89 14.33 4.37 -0.73
N GLN A 90 14.79 3.85 -1.87
CA GLN A 90 13.95 3.64 -3.05
C GLN A 90 12.93 2.51 -2.86
N ALA A 91 13.29 1.46 -2.13
CA ALA A 91 12.41 0.34 -1.81
C ALA A 91 11.34 0.68 -0.76
N ALA A 92 11.53 1.74 0.03
CA ALA A 92 10.51 2.27 0.93
C ALA A 92 9.36 3.00 0.21
N GLU A 93 9.60 3.51 -1.01
CA GLU A 93 8.62 4.32 -1.74
C GLU A 93 7.35 3.54 -2.14
N PRO A 94 7.42 2.30 -2.67
CA PRO A 94 6.20 1.59 -3.06
C PRO A 94 5.27 1.22 -1.89
N PRO A 95 5.77 0.78 -0.72
CA PRO A 95 4.93 0.66 0.47
C PRO A 95 4.32 1.98 0.94
N LEU A 96 5.04 3.11 0.83
CA LEU A 96 4.48 4.42 1.16
C LEU A 96 3.34 4.80 0.19
N GLU A 97 3.53 4.60 -1.11
CA GLU A 97 2.47 4.83 -2.10
C GLU A 97 1.27 3.91 -1.85
N LEU A 98 1.50 2.64 -1.47
CA LEU A 98 0.42 1.75 -1.07
C LEU A 98 -0.35 2.28 0.16
N ALA A 99 0.34 2.84 1.15
CA ALA A 99 -0.32 3.45 2.31
C ALA A 99 -1.21 4.64 1.91
N ARG A 100 -0.75 5.49 0.99
CA ARG A 100 -1.51 6.62 0.43
C ARG A 100 -2.75 6.12 -0.31
N ILE A 101 -2.59 5.17 -1.23
CA ILE A 101 -3.71 4.60 -1.99
C ILE A 101 -4.71 3.92 -1.06
N ALA A 102 -4.25 3.17 -0.06
CA ALA A 102 -5.13 2.51 0.90
C ALA A 102 -5.92 3.51 1.76
N ALA A 103 -5.34 4.68 2.09
CA ALA A 103 -6.08 5.77 2.72
C ALA A 103 -7.15 6.36 1.79
N ASP A 104 -6.84 6.57 0.51
CA ASP A 104 -7.81 7.02 -0.50
C ASP A 104 -8.98 6.01 -0.64
N VAL A 105 -8.68 4.70 -0.62
CA VAL A 105 -9.70 3.63 -0.68
C VAL A 105 -10.59 3.66 0.58
N ALA A 106 -10.01 3.86 1.77
CA ALA A 106 -10.79 3.94 3.00
C ALA A 106 -11.72 5.17 3.01
N GLU A 107 -11.24 6.33 2.53
CA GLU A 107 -12.07 7.54 2.38
C GLU A 107 -13.20 7.34 1.37
N LEU A 108 -12.89 6.73 0.22
CA LEU A 108 -13.90 6.39 -0.79
C LEU A 108 -14.97 5.46 -0.22
N GLY A 109 -14.61 4.55 0.69
CA GLY A 109 -15.55 3.66 1.35
C GLY A 109 -16.65 4.40 2.12
N GLY A 110 -16.32 5.53 2.74
CA GLY A 110 -17.31 6.41 3.37
C GLY A 110 -18.28 7.04 2.37
N ALA A 111 -17.77 7.54 1.24
CA ALA A 111 -18.59 8.10 0.18
C ALA A 111 -19.51 7.04 -0.46
N VAL A 112 -18.99 5.85 -0.73
CA VAL A 112 -19.77 4.71 -1.24
C VAL A 112 -20.83 4.29 -0.23
N ALA A 113 -20.50 4.17 1.05
CA ALA A 113 -21.48 3.80 2.08
C ALA A 113 -22.61 4.82 2.22
N ALA A 114 -22.33 6.12 2.05
CA ALA A 114 -23.35 7.17 2.13
C ALA A 114 -24.33 7.12 0.94
N GLY A 115 -23.83 6.82 -0.27
CA GLY A 115 -24.64 6.73 -1.50
C GLY A 115 -25.24 5.33 -1.76
N ALA A 116 -24.76 4.29 -1.08
CA ALA A 116 -25.16 2.91 -1.35
C ALA A 116 -26.59 2.58 -0.91
N ASP A 117 -27.16 1.57 -1.59
CA ASP A 117 -28.35 0.84 -1.11
C ASP A 117 -28.12 0.44 0.37
N PRO A 118 -29.09 0.70 1.28
CA PRO A 118 -28.99 0.31 2.69
C PRO A 118 -28.51 -1.13 2.92
N ALA A 119 -28.88 -2.08 2.06
CA ALA A 119 -28.47 -3.48 2.16
C ALA A 119 -26.97 -3.71 1.90
N LEU A 120 -26.30 -2.80 1.19
CA LEU A 120 -24.89 -2.92 0.78
C LEU A 120 -23.94 -1.99 1.57
N ARG A 121 -24.47 -1.13 2.45
CA ARG A 121 -23.66 -0.19 3.24
C ARG A 121 -22.63 -0.90 4.11
N ALA A 122 -23.01 -2.02 4.71
CA ALA A 122 -22.11 -2.81 5.55
C ALA A 122 -20.89 -3.32 4.77
N ASP A 123 -21.07 -3.71 3.50
CA ASP A 123 -19.98 -4.18 2.63
C ASP A 123 -18.99 -3.04 2.31
N ALA A 124 -19.50 -1.84 2.03
CA ALA A 124 -18.65 -0.66 1.80
C ALA A 124 -17.85 -0.28 3.05
N ILE A 125 -18.45 -0.36 4.23
CA ILE A 125 -17.80 -0.09 5.51
C ILE A 125 -16.73 -1.15 5.81
N ALA A 126 -17.04 -2.43 5.58
CA ALA A 126 -16.08 -3.52 5.74
C ALA A 126 -14.85 -3.32 4.83
N ALA A 127 -15.08 -2.96 3.56
CA ALA A 127 -14.01 -2.65 2.63
C ALA A 127 -13.14 -1.46 3.09
N ALA A 128 -13.75 -0.41 3.66
CA ALA A 128 -13.01 0.72 4.22
C ALA A 128 -12.06 0.30 5.36
N HIS A 129 -12.51 -0.59 6.26
CA HIS A 129 -11.66 -1.13 7.34
C HIS A 129 -10.54 -2.03 6.82
N VAL A 130 -10.79 -2.84 5.79
CA VAL A 130 -9.73 -3.64 5.13
C VAL A 130 -8.64 -2.73 4.56
N ALA A 131 -9.05 -1.64 3.90
CA ALA A 131 -8.11 -0.65 3.37
C ALA A 131 -7.32 0.06 4.50
N ALA A 132 -7.97 0.43 5.60
CA ALA A 132 -7.27 0.98 6.77
C ALA A 132 -6.24 0.01 7.37
N GLY A 133 -6.57 -1.28 7.44
CA GLY A 133 -5.63 -2.32 7.84
C GLY A 133 -4.42 -2.43 6.90
N ALA A 134 -4.65 -2.34 5.59
CA ALA A 134 -3.58 -2.33 4.59
C ALA A 134 -2.64 -1.11 4.77
N ALA A 135 -3.20 0.09 4.96
CA ALA A 135 -2.43 1.31 5.22
C ALA A 135 -1.58 1.19 6.49
N ARG A 136 -2.15 0.63 7.57
CA ARG A 136 -1.42 0.39 8.82
C ARG A 136 -0.30 -0.62 8.67
N GLY A 137 -0.52 -1.71 7.95
CA GLY A 137 0.53 -2.70 7.66
C GLY A 137 1.70 -2.09 6.86
N ALA A 138 1.39 -1.17 5.94
CA ALA A 138 2.41 -0.54 5.10
C ALA A 138 3.40 0.32 5.91
N VAL A 139 2.98 0.89 7.04
CA VAL A 139 3.87 1.62 7.97
C VAL A 139 5.06 0.76 8.40
N ALA A 140 4.81 -0.51 8.75
CA ALA A 140 5.87 -1.41 9.18
C ALA A 140 6.87 -1.68 8.05
N LEU A 141 6.38 -1.82 6.81
CA LEU A 141 7.24 -2.03 5.64
C LEU A 141 8.08 -0.80 5.28
N VAL A 142 7.51 0.41 5.38
CA VAL A 142 8.25 1.66 5.17
C VAL A 142 9.34 1.80 6.24
N ALA A 143 8.99 1.64 7.51
CA ALA A 143 9.94 1.77 8.62
C ALA A 143 11.09 0.75 8.55
N THR A 144 10.79 -0.50 8.14
CA THR A 144 11.81 -1.55 8.01
C THR A 144 12.83 -1.25 6.92
N ASN A 145 12.43 -0.54 5.86
CA ASN A 145 13.36 -0.12 4.81
C ASN A 145 14.17 1.14 5.19
N LEU A 146 13.75 1.91 6.20
CA LEU A 146 14.34 3.22 6.54
C LEU A 146 15.03 3.22 7.90
N THR A 147 15.49 2.07 8.38
CA THR A 147 16.08 1.90 9.73
C THR A 147 17.31 2.77 9.99
N ALA A 148 18.02 3.20 8.95
CA ALA A 148 19.16 4.13 9.06
C ALA A 148 18.76 5.58 9.39
N SER A 149 17.47 5.94 9.29
CA SER A 149 16.95 7.27 9.58
C SER A 149 15.70 7.18 10.47
N PRO A 150 15.86 7.21 11.81
CA PRO A 150 14.77 7.06 12.77
C PRO A 150 13.65 8.10 12.63
N ASP A 151 13.99 9.28 12.10
CA ASP A 151 13.09 10.44 11.92
C ASP A 151 12.77 10.70 10.44
N ASP A 152 12.88 9.69 9.57
CA ASP A 152 12.57 9.86 8.15
C ASP A 152 11.11 10.29 7.96
N GLU A 153 10.90 11.43 7.30
CA GLU A 153 9.59 12.03 7.06
C GLU A 153 8.62 11.05 6.38
N ARG A 154 9.13 10.15 5.55
CA ARG A 154 8.31 9.13 4.87
C ARG A 154 7.68 8.14 5.83
N VAL A 155 8.33 7.84 6.95
CA VAL A 155 7.72 7.01 8.01
C VAL A 155 6.57 7.78 8.68
N ALA A 156 6.76 9.09 8.91
CA ALA A 156 5.71 9.94 9.45
C ALA A 156 4.54 10.08 8.45
N ASP A 157 4.80 10.22 7.15
CA ASP A 157 3.79 10.22 6.10
C ASP A 157 2.95 8.94 6.13
N ALA A 158 3.61 7.77 6.14
CA ALA A 158 2.91 6.48 6.18
C ALA A 158 1.99 6.37 7.41
N LYS A 159 2.46 6.84 8.58
CA LYS A 159 1.66 6.89 9.80
C LYS A 159 0.43 7.81 9.63
N ARG A 160 0.61 9.01 9.08
CA ARG A 160 -0.51 9.93 8.79
C ARG A 160 -1.52 9.32 7.84
N CYS A 161 -1.08 8.60 6.80
CA CYS A 161 -1.97 7.86 5.90
C CYS A 161 -2.77 6.79 6.64
N ALA A 162 -2.10 5.98 7.47
CA ALA A 162 -2.77 4.93 8.26
C ALA A 162 -3.79 5.51 9.25
N GLU A 163 -3.47 6.62 9.91
CA GLU A 163 -4.37 7.34 10.80
C GLU A 163 -5.58 7.91 10.04
N ALA A 164 -5.35 8.56 8.90
CA ALA A 164 -6.42 9.08 8.05
C ALA A 164 -7.35 7.97 7.57
N ALA A 165 -6.79 6.83 7.13
CA ALA A 165 -7.56 5.67 6.69
C ALA A 165 -8.44 5.10 7.82
N GLN A 166 -7.86 4.98 9.02
CA GLN A 166 -8.61 4.50 10.19
C GLN A 166 -9.74 5.46 10.57
N GLN A 167 -9.49 6.76 10.56
CA GLN A 167 -10.50 7.77 10.83
C GLN A 167 -11.63 7.72 9.80
N ALA A 168 -11.31 7.58 8.51
CA ALA A 168 -12.28 7.42 7.44
C ALA A 168 -13.18 6.20 7.65
N ALA A 169 -12.59 5.03 7.91
CA ALA A 169 -13.33 3.80 8.16
C ALA A 169 -14.22 3.90 9.41
N THR A 170 -13.73 4.53 10.48
CA THR A 170 -14.53 4.78 11.69
C THR A 170 -15.68 5.76 11.44
N ARG A 171 -15.46 6.84 10.68
CA ARG A 171 -16.54 7.77 10.27
C ARG A 171 -17.62 7.05 9.46
N ALA A 172 -17.23 6.19 8.53
CA ALA A 172 -18.16 5.40 7.73
C ALA A 172 -19.03 4.47 8.60
N SER A 173 -18.43 3.82 9.61
CA SER A 173 -19.17 2.98 10.57
C SER A 173 -20.14 3.75 11.45
N ALA A 174 -19.81 5.00 11.82
CA ALA A 174 -20.67 5.83 12.66
C ALA A 174 -21.96 6.30 11.95
N ALA A 175 -22.07 6.06 10.64
CA ALA A 175 -23.24 6.39 9.83
C ALA A 175 -24.24 5.22 9.67
N LEU A 176 -23.98 4.06 10.30
CA LEU A 176 -24.94 2.95 10.44
C LEU A 176 -25.93 3.23 11.55
#